data_AF-Q227R9-F1
#
_entry.id   AF-Q227R9-F1
#
_cell.length_a   1.000
_cell.length_b   1.000
_cell.length_c   1.000
_cell.angle_alpha   90.00
_cell.angle_beta   90.00
_cell.angle_gamma   90.00
#
_symmetry.space_group_name_H-M   'P 1'
#
loop_
_entity.id
_entity.type
_entity.pdbx_description
1 polymer ?
#
loop_
_entity_poly.entity_id
_entity_poly.type
_entity_poly.pdbx_seq_one_letter_code
_entity_poly.pdbx_strand_id
1 'polypeptide(L)'
;MLILSALQKCQKITNLTLHLSESNVNLDLAKIIASALEKCQNITNLTLDLRQNNLSQGEQKVIYDQLKNTLKKAKEITVKI
;
A
#
# COMPACT_ATOMS: atom_id res chain seq x y z
N MET A 1 11.14 7.61 -8.48
CA MET A 1 12.24 7.07 -7.64
C MET A 1 12.26 7.60 -6.20
N LEU A 2 11.73 8.80 -5.90
CA LEU A 2 11.81 9.42 -4.56
C LEU A 2 11.03 8.70 -3.44
N ILE A 3 9.89 8.07 -3.74
CA ILE A 3 9.08 7.32 -2.75
C ILE A 3 9.82 6.06 -2.25
N LEU A 4 10.58 5.39 -3.13
CA LEU A 4 11.31 4.16 -2.77
C LEU A 4 12.44 4.42 -1.75
N SER A 5 13.16 5.54 -1.89
CA SER A 5 14.25 5.91 -0.99
C SER A 5 13.73 6.48 0.33
N ALA A 6 12.57 7.14 0.34
CA ALA A 6 11.90 7.54 1.58
C ALA A 6 11.42 6.32 2.39
N LEU A 7 10.82 5.32 1.74
CA LEU A 7 10.29 4.13 2.41
C LEU A 7 11.39 3.13 2.85
N GLN A 8 12.56 3.11 2.22
CA GLN A 8 13.73 2.38 2.75
C GLN A 8 14.18 2.88 4.13
N LYS A 9 13.90 4.14 4.50
CA LYS A 9 14.19 4.69 5.82
C LYS A 9 13.07 4.42 6.84
N CYS A 10 11.94 3.87 6.42
CA CYS A 10 10.80 3.51 7.29
C CYS A 10 11.02 2.21 8.08
N GLN A 11 12.27 1.82 8.34
CA GLN A 11 12.57 0.63 9.15
C GLN A 11 12.06 0.73 10.59
N LYS A 12 11.74 1.92 11.10
CA LYS A 12 11.17 2.07 12.45
C LYS A 12 9.65 2.16 12.47
N ILE A 13 8.99 2.19 11.31
CA ILE A 13 7.54 2.35 11.23
C ILE A 13 6.89 0.99 11.39
N THR A 14 6.08 0.86 12.45
CA THR A 14 5.30 -0.35 12.76
C THR A 14 3.82 -0.18 12.46
N ASN A 15 3.33 1.06 12.39
CA ASN A 15 1.96 1.42 12.08
C ASN A 15 1.97 2.45 10.97
N LEU A 16 1.27 2.17 9.87
CA LEU A 16 1.19 3.08 8.73
C LEU A 16 -0.26 3.23 8.30
N THR A 17 -0.70 4.49 8.16
CA THR A 17 -1.99 4.83 7.58
C THR A 17 -1.75 5.74 6.38
N LEU A 18 -2.28 5.37 5.22
CA LEU A 18 -2.18 6.13 3.97
C LEU A 18 -3.59 6.40 3.43
N HIS A 19 -3.98 7.68 3.44
CA HIS A 19 -5.21 8.15 2.82
C HIS A 19 -4.91 8.65 1.42
N LEU A 20 -5.26 7.87 0.41
CA LEU A 20 -5.05 8.18 -1.00
C LEU A 20 -6.38 8.21 -1.76
N SER A 21 -7.50 8.39 -1.06
CA SER A 21 -8.81 8.53 -1.70
C SER A 21 -8.84 9.77 -2.60
N GLU A 22 -9.54 9.71 -3.73
CA GLU A 22 -9.68 10.83 -4.66
C GLU A 22 -8.35 11.43 -5.14
N SER A 23 -7.29 10.60 -5.20
CA SER A 23 -5.91 11.07 -5.47
C SER A 23 -5.42 10.71 -6.88
N ASN A 24 -6.32 10.40 -7.80
CA ASN A 24 -6.00 9.96 -9.17
C ASN A 24 -5.01 8.79 -9.25
N VAL A 25 -5.06 7.88 -8.27
CA VAL A 25 -4.25 6.66 -8.28
C VAL A 25 -4.72 5.75 -9.41
N ASN A 26 -3.84 5.49 -10.37
CA ASN A 26 -4.04 4.48 -11.40
C ASN A 26 -3.31 3.18 -11.03
N LEU A 27 -3.46 2.14 -11.85
CA LEU A 27 -2.87 0.83 -11.58
C LEU A 27 -1.34 0.88 -11.40
N ASP A 28 -0.64 1.64 -12.24
CA ASP A 28 0.82 1.74 -12.18
C ASP A 28 1.28 2.39 -10.88
N LEU A 29 0.63 3.48 -10.47
CA LEU A 29 0.94 4.13 -9.20
C LEU A 29 0.60 3.22 -8.01
N ALA A 30 -0.51 2.50 -8.05
CA ALA A 30 -0.89 1.54 -7.01
C ALA A 30 0.14 0.40 -6.87
N LYS A 31 0.65 -0.13 -7.99
CA LYS A 31 1.73 -1.13 -7.99
C LYS A 31 3.02 -0.57 -7.40
N ILE A 32 3.39 0.66 -7.74
CA ILE A 32 4.56 1.34 -7.17
C ILE A 32 4.42 1.47 -5.64
N ILE A 33 3.23 1.85 -5.15
CA ILE A 33 2.94 1.94 -3.72
C ILE A 33 3.10 0.57 -3.05
N ALA A 34 2.51 -0.49 -3.63
CA ALA A 34 2.58 -1.83 -3.09
C ALA A 34 4.04 -2.36 -3.00
N SER A 35 4.83 -2.21 -4.07
CA SER A 35 6.25 -2.59 -4.08
C SER A 35 7.09 -1.77 -3.11
N ALA A 36 6.70 -0.54 -2.80
CA ALA A 36 7.43 0.26 -1.83
C ALA A 36 7.08 -0.13 -0.38
N LEU A 37 5.84 -0.52 -0.12
CA LEU A 37 5.40 -1.08 1.17
C LEU A 37 6.08 -2.44 1.46
N GLU A 38 6.40 -3.23 0.43
CA GLU A 38 7.20 -4.47 0.57
C GLU A 38 8.56 -4.24 1.24
N LYS A 39 9.18 -3.08 1.01
CA LYS A 39 10.48 -2.74 1.60
C LYS A 39 10.37 -2.35 3.08
N CYS A 40 9.16 -2.11 3.58
CA CYS A 40 8.90 -1.70 4.94
C CYS A 40 8.65 -2.92 5.85
N GLN A 41 9.71 -3.69 6.11
CA GLN A 41 9.62 -5.00 6.77
C GLN A 41 9.06 -5.00 8.20
N ASN A 42 9.06 -3.86 8.88
CA ASN A 42 8.63 -3.73 10.28
C ASN A 42 7.19 -3.26 10.44
N ILE A 43 6.46 -3.01 9.33
CA ILE A 43 5.03 -2.67 9.40
C ILE A 43 4.27 -3.88 9.94
N THR A 44 3.60 -3.66 11.06
CA THR A 44 2.69 -4.63 11.68
C THR A 44 1.23 -4.27 11.49
N ASN A 45 0.91 -2.97 11.31
CA ASN A 45 -0.44 -2.51 11.03
C ASN A 45 -0.43 -1.57 9.82
N LEU A 46 -1.22 -1.88 8.81
CA LEU A 46 -1.41 -1.04 7.62
C LEU A 46 -2.89 -0.71 7.42
N THR A 47 -3.19 0.58 7.27
CA THR A 47 -4.44 1.05 6.68
C THR A 47 -4.15 1.80 5.38
N LEU A 48 -4.76 1.38 4.28
CA LEU A 48 -4.63 2.02 2.97
C LEU A 48 -6.02 2.32 2.42
N ASP A 49 -6.29 3.58 2.11
CA ASP A 49 -7.56 4.01 1.50
C ASP A 49 -7.35 4.45 0.05
N LEU A 50 -7.93 3.70 -0.88
CA LEU A 50 -7.87 3.86 -2.33
C LEU A 50 -9.24 4.13 -2.95
N ARG A 51 -10.27 4.42 -2.16
CA ARG A 51 -11.61 4.70 -2.67
C ARG A 51 -11.61 5.89 -3.64
N GLN A 52 -12.51 5.87 -4.62
CA GLN A 52 -12.69 6.97 -5.59
C GLN A 52 -11.40 7.31 -6.38
N ASN A 53 -10.63 6.30 -6.76
CA ASN A 53 -9.48 6.44 -7.66
C ASN A 53 -9.75 5.80 -9.02
N ASN A 54 -8.79 5.95 -9.94
CA ASN A 54 -8.88 5.46 -11.31
C ASN A 54 -8.46 3.98 -11.39
N LEU A 55 -9.12 3.14 -10.57
CA LEU A 55 -8.92 1.70 -10.49
C LEU A 55 -10.27 1.01 -10.67
N SER A 56 -10.33 0.06 -11.61
CA SER A 56 -11.43 -0.89 -11.69
C SER A 56 -11.45 -1.83 -10.48
N GLN A 57 -12.59 -2.45 -10.21
CA GLN A 57 -12.73 -3.44 -9.14
C GLN A 57 -11.70 -4.59 -9.24
N GLY A 58 -11.39 -5.03 -10.47
CA GLY A 58 -10.37 -6.05 -10.71
C GLY A 58 -8.97 -5.59 -10.32
N GLU A 59 -8.60 -4.36 -10.68
CA GLU A 59 -7.32 -3.76 -10.32
C GLU A 59 -7.18 -3.54 -8.82
N GLN A 60 -8.23 -3.07 -8.16
CA GLN A 60 -8.29 -2.93 -6.71
C GLN A 60 -8.04 -4.28 -6.02
N LYS A 61 -8.67 -5.36 -6.51
CA LYS A 61 -8.47 -6.72 -5.99
C LYS A 61 -7.03 -7.20 -6.18
N VAL A 62 -6.42 -6.95 -7.34
CA VAL A 62 -5.01 -7.31 -7.61
C VAL A 62 -4.07 -6.63 -6.61
N ILE A 63 -4.29 -5.34 -6.33
CA ILE A 63 -3.48 -4.58 -5.37
C ILE A 63 -3.69 -5.10 -3.93
N TYR A 64 -4.93 -5.39 -3.55
CA TYR A 64 -5.23 -5.99 -2.24
C TYR A 64 -4.52 -7.34 -2.05
N ASP A 65 -4.64 -8.24 -3.04
CA ASP A 65 -4.03 -9.58 -2.98
C ASP A 65 -2.50 -9.47 -2.91
N GLN A 66 -1.90 -8.55 -3.69
CA GLN A 66 -0.48 -8.26 -3.65
C GLN A 66 -0.03 -7.76 -2.27
N LEU A 67 -0.69 -6.75 -1.71
CA LEU A 67 -0.36 -6.18 -0.42
C LEU A 67 -0.48 -7.20 0.71
N LYS A 68 -1.53 -8.03 0.68
CA LYS A 68 -1.77 -9.07 1.69
C LYS A 68 -0.69 -10.15 1.64
N ASN A 69 -0.24 -10.55 0.45
CA ASN A 69 0.86 -11.49 0.31
C ASN A 69 2.20 -10.89 0.78
N THR A 70 2.49 -9.67 0.34
CA THR A 70 3.72 -8.93 0.68
C THR A 70 3.84 -8.68 2.20
N LEU A 71 2.75 -8.29 2.86
CA LEU A 71 2.72 -7.99 4.29
C LEU A 71 2.11 -9.13 5.11
N LYS A 72 2.23 -10.39 4.67
CA LYS A 72 1.64 -11.56 5.35
C LYS A 72 2.05 -11.76 6.83
N LYS A 73 3.10 -11.06 7.28
CA LYS A 73 3.56 -11.05 8.68
C LYS A 73 2.94 -9.92 9.52
N ALA A 74 2.25 -8.97 8.89
CA ALA A 74 1.54 -7.90 9.57
C ALA A 74 0.36 -8.48 10.37
N LYS A 75 0.11 -7.88 11.53
CA LYS A 75 -0.99 -8.23 12.41
C LYS A 75 -2.33 -7.81 11.80
N GLU A 76 -2.36 -6.62 11.21
CA GLU A 76 -3.57 -6.05 10.65
C GLU A 76 -3.29 -5.34 9.32
N ILE A 77 -4.08 -5.68 8.29
CA ILE A 77 -4.06 -5.00 6.99
C ILE A 77 -5.49 -4.68 6.62
N THR A 78 -5.78 -3.38 6.51
CA THR A 78 -7.05 -2.86 6.03
C THR A 78 -6.81 -2.10 4.74
N VAL A 79 -7.48 -2.51 3.66
CA VAL A 79 -7.49 -1.79 2.38
C VAL A 79 -8.92 -1.40 2.05
N LYS A 80 -9.19 -0.10 1.95
CA LYS A 80 -10.49 0.42 1.51
C LYS A 80 -10.36 0.72 0.02
N ILE A 81 -11.18 0.08 -0.79
CA ILE A 81 -11.17 0.15 -2.26
C ILE A 81 -12.58 0.41 -2.75
#